data_AF-A0A5Y4ZD45-F1
#
_entry.id   AF-A0A5Y4ZD45-F1
#
_cell.length_a   1.000
_cell.length_b   1.000
_cell.length_c   1.000
_cell.angle_alpha   90.00
_cell.angle_beta   90.00
_cell.angle_gamma   90.00
#
_symmetry.space_group_name_H-M   'P 1'
#
loop_
_entity.id
_entity.type
_entity.pdbx_description
1 polymer ?
#
loop_
_entity_poly.entity_id
_entity_poly.type
_entity_poly.pdbx_seq_one_letter_code
_entity_poly.pdbx_strand_id
1 'polypeptide(L)' 'CEKKVIYYIAAGLTVKSCSTLLDRNIKTVSTQKRSAYRKMAITTDVELIHLMLNEFSISIEIT' A
#
# COMPACT_ATOMS: atom_id res chain seq x y z
N CYS A 1 -0.59 -8.75 -8.69
CA CYS A 1 -1.72 -8.82 -7.75
C CYS A 1 -1.71 -7.57 -6.89
N GLU A 2 -2.85 -6.89 -6.80
CA GLU A 2 -3.08 -5.65 -6.04
C GLU A 2 -2.72 -5.78 -4.55
N LYS A 3 -3.02 -6.93 -3.93
CA LYS A 3 -2.73 -7.20 -2.51
C LYS A 3 -1.25 -7.03 -2.15
N LYS A 4 -0.34 -7.51 -3.02
CA LYS A 4 1.11 -7.34 -2.80
C LYS A 4 1.55 -5.88 -2.89
N VAL A 5 0.92 -5.10 -3.78
CA VAL A 5 1.20 -3.66 -3.90
C VAL A 5 0.79 -2.97 -2.60
N ILE A 6 -0.43 -3.21 -2.11
CA ILE A 6 -0.91 -2.60 -0.86
C ILE A 6 -0.04 -2.98 0.34
N TYR A 7 0.34 -4.25 0.47
CA TYR A 7 1.23 -4.70 1.55
C TYR A 7 2.56 -3.91 1.57
N TYR A 8 3.18 -3.71 0.41
CA TYR A 8 4.43 -2.94 0.32
C TYR A 8 4.22 -1.44 0.58
N ILE A 9 3.14 -0.84 0.08
CA ILE A 9 2.84 0.57 0.38
C ILE A 9 2.59 0.76 1.89
N ALA A 10 1.84 -0.15 2.53
CA ALA A 10 1.59 -0.12 3.97
C ALA A 10 2.89 -0.29 4.79
N ALA A 11 3.88 -1.02 4.27
CA ALA A 11 5.22 -1.13 4.84
C ALA A 11 6.12 0.09 4.55
N GLY A 12 5.59 1.16 3.96
CA GLY A 12 6.32 2.41 3.69
C GLY A 12 7.09 2.44 2.37
N LEU A 13 6.92 1.45 1.48
CA LEU A 13 7.62 1.45 0.20
C LEU A 13 6.93 2.37 -0.81
N THR A 14 7.73 2.94 -1.70
CA THR A 14 7.21 3.74 -2.82
C THR A 14 6.67 2.85 -3.94
N VAL A 15 5.84 3.42 -4.82
CA VAL A 15 5.38 2.77 -6.06
C VAL A 15 6.57 2.34 -6.94
N LYS A 16 7.66 3.11 -6.93
CA LYS A 16 8.90 2.77 -7.64
C LYS A 16 9.56 1.53 -7.04
N SER A 17 9.72 1.47 -5.72
CA SER A 17 10.27 0.29 -5.03
C SER A 17 9.42 -0.95 -5.29
N CYS A 18 8.09 -0.82 -5.25
CA CYS A 18 7.16 -1.89 -5.61
C CYS A 18 7.34 -2.36 -7.06
N SER A 19 7.61 -1.44 -8.00
CA SER A 19 7.85 -1.78 -9.41
C SER A 19 9.10 -2.65 -9.59
N THR A 20 10.17 -2.34 -8.86
CA THR A 20 11.40 -3.12 -8.86
C THR A 20 11.21 -4.47 -8.18
N LEU A 21 10.62 -4.52 -6.98
CA LEU A 21 10.44 -5.77 -6.22
C LEU A 21 9.46 -6.75 -6.85
N LEU A 22 8.47 -6.24 -7.58
CA LEU A 22 7.46 -7.08 -8.25
C LEU A 22 7.83 -7.39 -9.70
N ASP A 23 8.95 -6.88 -10.19
CA ASP A 23 9.37 -6.91 -11.59
C ASP A 23 8.22 -6.52 -12.54
N ARG A 24 7.71 -5.30 -12.36
CA ARG A 24 6.55 -4.79 -13.11
C ARG A 24 6.73 -3.35 -13.53
N ASN A 25 6.05 -2.99 -14.61
CA ASN A 25 5.95 -1.61 -15.02
C ASN A 25 5.34 -0.73 -13.91
N ILE A 26 5.95 0.43 -13.66
CA ILE A 26 5.52 1.38 -12.64
C ILE A 26 4.07 1.86 -12.83
N LYS A 27 3.61 2.02 -14.08
CA LYS A 27 2.22 2.38 -14.40
C LYS A 27 1.25 1.27 -13.99
N THR A 28 1.63 0.00 -14.19
CA THR A 28 0.83 -1.14 -13.74
C THR A 28 0.70 -1.18 -12.22
N VAL A 29 1.79 -0.92 -11.49
CA VAL A 29 1.76 -0.82 -10.02
C VAL A 29 0.86 0.33 -9.57
N SER A 30 0.98 1.50 -10.21
CA SER A 30 0.13 2.67 -9.93
C SER A 30 -1.36 2.37 -10.15
N THR A 31 -1.71 1.71 -11.26
CA THR A 31 -3.09 1.26 -11.54
C THR A 31 -3.57 0.26 -10.50
N GLN A 32 -2.73 -0.70 -10.11
CA GLN A 32 -3.05 -1.69 -9.08
C GLN A 32 -3.30 -1.04 -7.71
N LYS A 33 -2.46 -0.06 -7.32
CA LYS A 33 -2.65 0.75 -6.11
C LYS A 33 -4.00 1.47 -6.14
N ARG A 34 -4.30 2.20 -7.21
CA ARG A 34 -5.56 2.95 -7.35
C ARG A 34 -6.79 2.04 -7.37
N SER A 35 -6.71 0.89 -8.03
CA SER A 35 -7.78 -0.11 -8.05
C SER A 35 -8.06 -0.65 -6.64
N ALA A 36 -7.01 -0.97 -5.89
CA ALA A 36 -7.15 -1.41 -4.50
C ALA A 36 -7.74 -0.31 -3.60
N TYR A 37 -7.27 0.93 -3.73
CA TYR A 37 -7.81 2.07 -2.99
C TYR A 37 -9.30 2.26 -3.24
N ARG A 38 -9.74 2.18 -4.50
CA ARG A 38 -11.17 2.21 -4.85
C ARG A 38 -11.96 1.08 -4.19
N LYS A 39 -11.40 -0.14 -4.12
CA LYS A 39 -12.05 -1.29 -3.47
C LYS A 39 -12.12 -1.15 -1.94
N MET A 40 -11.18 -0.44 -1.34
CA MET A 40 -11.09 -0.16 0.10
C MET A 40 -11.78 1.16 0.48
N ALA A 41 -12.41 1.86 -0.48
CA ALA A 41 -13.04 3.17 -0.29
C ALA A 41 -12.10 4.25 0.30
N ILE A 42 -10.81 4.18 -0.03
CA ILE A 42 -9.79 5.18 0.34
C ILE A 42 -9.19 5.82 -0.92
N THR A 43 -8.47 6.91 -0.74
CA THR A 43 -7.86 7.70 -1.82
C THR A 43 -6.38 8.01 -1.58
N THR A 44 -5.92 7.96 -0.32
CA THR A 44 -4.56 8.36 0.06
C THR A 44 -3.80 7.29 0.84
N ASP A 45 -2.47 7.39 0.82
CA ASP A 45 -1.58 6.52 1.59
C ASP A 45 -1.75 6.77 3.09
N VAL A 46 -2.12 7.99 3.48
CA VAL A 46 -2.43 8.35 4.86
C VAL A 46 -3.68 7.60 5.34
N GLU A 47 -4.74 7.55 4.53
CA GLU A 47 -5.94 6.76 4.85
C GLU A 47 -5.63 5.26 4.92
N LEU A 48 -4.76 4.75 4.03
CA LEU A 48 -4.29 3.37 4.12
C LEU A 48 -3.58 3.10 5.45
N ILE A 49 -2.68 3.99 5.87
CA ILE A 49 -1.96 3.87 7.15
C ILE A 49 -2.94 3.93 8.33
N HIS A 50 -3.88 4.87 8.34
CA HIS A 50 -4.91 4.94 9.38
C HIS A 50 -5.75 3.67 9.44
N LEU A 51 -6.17 3.13 8.28
CA LEU A 51 -6.90 1.87 8.21
C LEU A 51 -6.07 0.72 8.80
N MET A 52 -4.78 0.65 8.47
CA MET A 52 -3.89 -0.37 9.03
C MET A 52 -3.70 -0.20 10.54
N LEU A 53 -3.59 1.02 11.07
CA LEU A 53 -3.43 1.26 12.51
C LEU A 53 -4.72 1.01 13.31
N ASN A 54 -5.89 1.27 12.71
CA ASN A 54 -7.18 1.11 13.38
C ASN A 54 -7.70 -0.34 13.34
N GLU A 55 -7.56 -1.01 12.19
CA GLU A 55 -8.07 -2.38 11.99
C GLU A 55 -7.05 -3.45 12.42
N PHE A 56 -5.75 -3.12 12.38
CA PHE A 56 -4.70 -3.94 12.96
C PHE A 56 -4.09 -3.14 14.10
N SER A 57 -4.26 -3.60 15.34
CA SER A 57 -3.54 -3.07 16.51
C SER A 57 -2.04 -3.35 16.37
N ILE A 58 -1.38 -2.65 15.46
CA ILE A 58 0.07 -2.69 15.32
C ILE A 58 0.59 -1.88 16.50
N SER A 59 1.01 -2.61 17.53
CA SER A 59 1.77 -2.05 18.64
C SER A 59 3.12 -1.62 18.09
N ILE A 60 3.20 -0.39 17.57
CA ILE A 60 4.49 0.22 17.25
C ILE A 60 5.05 0.68 18.59
N GLU A 61 5.79 -0.20 19.28
CA GLU A 61 6.73 0.24 20.30
C GLU A 61 7.86 1.00 19.59
N ILE A 62 7.79 2.32 19.62
CA ILE A 62 8.94 3.17 19.29
C ILE A 62 9.81 3.18 20.55
N THR A 63 10.90 2.41 20.52
CA THR A 63 12.00 2.50 21.49
C THR A 63 12.78 3.79 21.29
#